data_AF-A0A529WDW4-F1
#
_entry.id   AF-A0A529WDW4-F1
#
_cell.length_a   1.000
_cell.length_b   1.000
_cell.length_c   1.000
_cell.angle_alpha   90.00
_cell.angle_beta   90.00
_cell.angle_gamma   90.00
#
_symmetry.space_group_name_H-M   'P 1'
#
loop_
_entity.id
_entity.type
_entity.pdbx_description
1 polymer ?
#
loop_
_entity_poly.entity_id
_entity_poly.type
_entity_poly.pdbx_seq_one_letter_code
_entity_poly.pdbx_strand_id
1 'polypeptide(L)'
;MSIYREDCRRAGKAGTAFAALMLLGGCMTHQPTGIDAYQTSGIDQWLATADADKVVNAMAAKGLMPATIDCRFADTTPGQVAYLSKFTWTRAPANTRYHWEVGDPAYLASKEVRANRVGLRRVDAKVVRDSATGQKVGCSVWVG
;
A
#
# COMPACT_ATOMS: atom_id res chain seq x y z
N MET A 1 -14.30 -27.56 -50.76
CA MET A 1 -14.18 -29.02 -50.96
C MET A 1 -12.71 -29.35 -50.92
N SER A 2 -12.33 -30.32 -50.06
CA SER A 2 -10.99 -30.97 -49.99
C SER A 2 -10.54 -31.42 -51.40
N ILE A 3 -9.31 -31.82 -51.70
CA ILE A 3 -8.68 -33.07 -51.24
C ILE A 3 -7.17 -32.97 -51.60
N TYR A 4 -6.27 -33.15 -50.62
CA TYR A 4 -5.47 -34.39 -50.39
C TYR A 4 -4.34 -34.57 -51.41
N ARG A 5 -3.15 -35.08 -51.11
CA ARG A 5 -2.40 -35.71 -50.00
C ARG A 5 -1.00 -35.92 -50.66
N GLU A 6 0.14 -36.14 -50.04
CA GLU A 6 0.49 -36.75 -48.77
C GLU A 6 1.98 -36.49 -48.58
N ASP A 7 2.35 -36.25 -47.34
CA ASP A 7 3.71 -36.29 -46.83
C ASP A 7 4.39 -37.65 -47.09
N CYS A 8 5.70 -37.60 -47.30
CA CYS A 8 6.69 -38.09 -46.34
C CYS A 8 7.99 -38.52 -47.02
N ARG A 9 9.05 -37.74 -46.83
CA ARG A 9 10.42 -38.26 -46.87
C ARG A 9 11.31 -37.46 -45.93
N ARG A 10 11.62 -38.03 -44.76
CA ARG A 10 13.01 -38.05 -44.31
C ARG A 10 13.24 -39.09 -43.21
N ALA A 11 14.01 -40.11 -43.57
CA ALA A 11 14.71 -40.97 -42.64
C ALA A 11 16.01 -40.26 -42.20
N GLY A 12 16.34 -40.38 -40.91
CA GLY A 12 17.60 -39.94 -40.34
C GLY A 12 17.79 -40.55 -38.96
N LYS A 13 18.32 -41.78 -38.93
CA LYS A 13 18.77 -42.50 -37.74
C LYS A 13 19.89 -41.72 -37.04
N ALA A 14 19.88 -41.67 -35.71
CA ALA A 14 21.04 -42.00 -34.88
C ALA A 14 20.66 -42.02 -33.40
N GLY A 15 21.09 -43.08 -32.72
CA GLY A 15 20.75 -43.43 -31.36
C GLY A 15 21.30 -42.46 -30.30
N THR A 16 20.50 -42.38 -29.25
CA THR A 16 20.68 -41.74 -27.96
C THR A 16 21.94 -42.21 -27.22
N ALA A 17 22.72 -41.26 -26.70
CA ALA A 17 23.61 -41.48 -25.56
C ALA A 17 23.23 -40.48 -24.46
N PHE A 18 22.78 -41.03 -23.32
CA PHE A 18 22.48 -40.29 -22.11
C PHE A 18 23.79 -39.85 -21.44
N ALA A 19 23.91 -38.56 -21.14
CA ALA A 19 24.80 -38.06 -20.09
C ALA A 19 23.98 -37.12 -19.19
N ALA A 20 23.65 -37.63 -18.02
CA ALA A 20 22.96 -36.90 -16.98
C ALA A 20 23.86 -35.79 -16.41
N LEU A 21 23.37 -34.56 -16.45
CA LEU A 21 23.91 -33.43 -15.70
C LEU A 21 22.81 -32.89 -14.81
N MET A 22 22.89 -33.26 -13.52
CA MET A 22 22.13 -32.65 -12.45
C MET A 22 22.62 -31.21 -12.27
N LEU A 23 21.83 -30.24 -12.74
CA LEU A 23 21.92 -28.85 -12.31
C LEU A 23 20.65 -28.51 -11.55
N LEU A 24 20.80 -28.60 -10.24
CA LEU A 24 20.01 -27.91 -9.22
C LEU A 24 19.91 -26.43 -9.53
N GLY A 25 18.74 -25.86 -9.24
CA GLY A 25 18.54 -24.42 -9.17
C GLY A 25 17.55 -23.93 -10.22
N GLY A 26 16.28 -24.26 -10.01
CA GLY A 26 15.20 -23.57 -10.70
C GLY A 26 15.32 -22.07 -10.42
N CYS A 27 15.65 -21.29 -11.45
CA CYS A 27 15.41 -19.86 -11.47
C CYS A 27 13.91 -19.62 -11.61
N MET A 28 13.14 -20.07 -10.62
CA MET A 28 11.86 -19.45 -10.29
C MET A 28 12.24 -18.09 -9.72
N THR A 29 12.33 -17.08 -10.57
CA THR A 29 12.20 -15.69 -10.14
C THR A 29 10.90 -15.62 -9.34
N HIS A 30 11.03 -15.65 -8.02
CA HIS A 30 9.98 -15.25 -7.10
C HIS A 30 9.62 -13.81 -7.45
N GLN A 31 8.63 -13.65 -8.33
CA GLN A 31 7.95 -12.39 -8.49
C GLN A 31 7.21 -12.18 -7.16
N PRO A 32 7.53 -11.15 -6.37
CA PRO A 32 6.73 -10.82 -5.20
C PRO A 32 5.42 -10.24 -5.76
N THR A 33 4.43 -11.09 -5.97
CA THR A 33 3.09 -10.72 -6.46
C THR A 33 2.34 -9.77 -5.51
N GLY A 34 2.93 -9.42 -4.35
CA GLY A 34 2.38 -8.47 -3.39
C GLY A 34 2.97 -7.06 -3.41
N ILE A 35 4.17 -6.82 -3.98
CA ILE A 35 4.86 -5.53 -3.84
C ILE A 35 4.56 -4.60 -5.03
N ASP A 36 4.49 -5.16 -6.24
CA ASP A 36 4.33 -4.38 -7.48
C ASP A 36 2.88 -3.92 -7.71
N ALA A 37 1.87 -4.68 -7.24
CA ALA A 37 0.48 -4.25 -7.29
C ALA A 37 0.22 -3.01 -6.41
N TYR A 38 0.96 -2.85 -5.31
CA TYR A 38 0.92 -1.68 -4.44
C TYR A 38 1.65 -0.46 -5.01
N GLN A 39 2.57 -0.65 -5.96
CA GLN A 39 3.43 0.43 -6.48
C GLN A 39 2.66 1.50 -7.28
N THR A 40 1.47 1.18 -7.79
CA THR A 40 0.64 2.14 -8.56
C THR A 40 -0.73 2.41 -7.93
N SER A 41 -1.30 1.45 -7.20
CA SER A 41 -2.62 1.59 -6.54
C SER A 41 -2.57 2.36 -5.21
N GLY A 42 -1.42 2.39 -4.53
CA GLY A 42 -1.25 2.97 -3.20
C GLY A 42 -1.25 4.49 -3.10
N ILE A 43 -1.04 5.19 -4.22
CA ILE A 43 -0.80 6.65 -4.18
C ILE A 43 -2.11 7.42 -3.96
N ASP A 44 -3.26 6.85 -4.33
CA ASP A 44 -4.53 7.58 -4.31
C ASP A 44 -5.74 6.74 -3.84
N GLN A 45 -5.49 5.65 -3.10
CA GLN A 45 -6.56 4.78 -2.60
C GLN A 45 -6.97 5.09 -1.15
N TRP A 46 -8.21 4.75 -0.82
CA TRP A 46 -8.71 4.74 0.55
C TRP A 46 -8.28 3.45 1.25
N LEU A 47 -7.67 3.59 2.42
CA LEU A 47 -7.04 2.50 3.16
C LEU A 47 -7.65 2.38 4.55
N ALA A 48 -7.96 1.15 4.98
CA ALA A 48 -8.18 0.88 6.40
C ALA A 48 -6.87 1.08 7.17
N THR A 49 -6.94 1.40 8.46
CA THR A 49 -5.76 1.76 9.28
C THR A 49 -4.61 0.74 9.17
N ALA A 50 -4.91 -0.56 9.21
CA ALA A 50 -3.88 -1.61 9.10
C ALA A 50 -3.16 -1.62 7.75
N ASP A 51 -3.84 -1.26 6.66
CA ASP A 51 -3.24 -1.17 5.33
C ASP A 51 -2.58 0.20 5.10
N ALA A 52 -3.11 1.25 5.72
CA ALA A 52 -2.51 2.58 5.76
C ALA A 52 -1.10 2.53 6.37
N ASP A 53 -0.91 1.83 7.49
CA ASP A 53 0.41 1.62 8.10
C ASP A 53 1.39 0.96 7.13
N LYS A 54 0.96 -0.09 6.43
CA LYS A 54 1.81 -0.80 5.45
C LYS A 54 2.22 0.13 4.31
N VAL A 55 1.28 0.90 3.76
CA VAL A 55 1.56 1.84 2.67
C VAL A 55 2.48 2.96 3.13
N VAL A 56 2.22 3.56 4.29
CA VAL A 56 3.07 4.63 4.84
C VAL A 56 4.50 4.12 5.04
N ASN A 57 4.68 2.92 5.60
CA ASN A 57 6.02 2.32 5.75
C ASN A 57 6.69 2.02 4.40
N ALA A 58 5.94 1.52 3.41
CA ALA A 58 6.46 1.27 2.07
C ALA A 58 6.89 2.58 1.37
N MET A 59 6.17 3.68 1.60
CA MET A 59 6.50 5.00 1.05
C MET A 59 7.67 5.64 1.80
N ALA A 60 7.77 5.41 3.12
CA ALA A 60 8.93 5.79 3.93
C ALA A 60 10.23 5.18 3.37
N ALA A 61 10.20 3.89 3.04
CA ALA A 61 11.32 3.18 2.43
C ALA A 61 11.74 3.76 1.07
N LYS A 62 10.85 4.47 0.39
CA LYS A 62 11.11 5.21 -0.87
C LYS A 62 11.56 6.66 -0.62
N GLY A 63 11.77 7.08 0.63
CA GLY A 63 12.13 8.45 0.99
C GLY A 63 10.98 9.45 0.88
N LEU A 64 9.75 8.98 1.01
CA LEU A 64 8.54 9.80 0.96
C LEU A 64 7.88 9.87 2.36
N MET A 65 7.15 10.95 2.60
CA MET A 65 6.30 11.11 3.78
C MET A 65 4.89 11.56 3.36
N PRO A 66 3.87 11.34 4.20
CA PRO A 66 2.56 11.93 3.99
C PRO A 66 2.63 13.46 3.90
N ALA A 67 2.11 14.03 2.82
CA ALA A 67 1.97 15.47 2.66
C ALA A 67 0.62 15.96 3.18
N THR A 68 -0.45 15.25 2.81
CA THR A 68 -1.81 15.48 3.30
C THR A 68 -2.49 14.16 3.63
N ILE A 69 -3.55 14.24 4.43
CA ILE A 69 -4.40 13.12 4.81
C ILE A 69 -5.88 13.49 4.67
N ASP A 70 -6.63 12.59 4.05
CA ASP A 70 -8.08 12.58 4.03
C ASP A 70 -8.61 11.45 4.89
N CYS A 71 -9.75 11.66 5.55
CA CYS A 71 -10.44 10.61 6.31
C CYS A 71 -11.92 10.53 5.97
N ARG A 72 -12.48 9.35 6.17
CA ARG A 72 -13.93 9.12 6.13
C ARG A 72 -14.29 7.90 6.97
N PHE A 73 -15.56 7.75 7.28
CA PHE A 73 -16.07 6.52 7.85
C PHE A 73 -16.07 5.39 6.80
N ALA A 74 -15.60 4.21 7.20
CA ALA A 74 -15.86 2.97 6.48
C ALA A 74 -17.25 2.42 6.88
N ASP A 75 -17.55 2.53 8.17
CA ASP A 75 -18.80 2.12 8.81
C ASP A 75 -19.08 3.05 10.01
N THR A 76 -20.33 3.49 10.15
CA THR A 76 -20.82 4.35 11.25
C THR A 76 -21.72 3.59 12.23
N THR A 77 -21.82 2.26 12.08
CA THR A 77 -22.58 1.40 12.98
C THR A 77 -22.04 1.56 14.41
N PRO A 78 -22.91 1.89 15.39
CA PRO A 78 -22.49 2.06 16.78
C PRO A 78 -21.73 0.83 17.30
N GLY A 79 -20.53 1.07 17.86
CA GLY A 79 -19.66 0.01 18.38
C GLY A 79 -18.72 -0.65 17.36
N GLN A 80 -18.81 -0.30 16.07
CA GLN A 80 -17.94 -0.83 15.00
C GLN A 80 -17.34 0.29 14.14
N VAL A 81 -17.11 1.46 14.74
CA VAL A 81 -16.62 2.62 13.98
C VAL A 81 -15.27 2.30 13.36
N ALA A 82 -15.26 2.18 12.04
CA ALA A 82 -14.09 1.92 11.23
C ALA A 82 -13.83 3.13 10.34
N TYR A 83 -12.55 3.44 10.15
CA TYR A 83 -12.14 4.62 9.42
C TYR A 83 -11.29 4.24 8.20
N LEU A 84 -11.41 5.04 7.15
CA LEU A 84 -10.53 4.99 6.00
C LEU A 84 -9.71 6.27 5.94
N SER A 85 -8.44 6.12 5.58
CA SER A 85 -7.51 7.22 5.32
C SER A 85 -7.02 7.17 3.88
N LYS A 86 -6.77 8.35 3.29
CA LYS A 86 -6.14 8.49 1.99
C LYS A 86 -5.05 9.55 2.08
N PHE A 87 -3.91 9.31 1.44
CA PHE A 87 -2.73 10.16 1.61
C PHE A 87 -2.27 10.72 0.27
N THR A 88 -1.71 11.93 0.32
CA THR A 88 -0.80 12.40 -0.74
C THR A 88 0.63 12.35 -0.21
N TRP A 89 1.62 12.38 -1.11
CA TRP A 89 3.01 12.10 -0.76
C TRP A 89 3.92 13.24 -1.20
N THR A 90 4.95 13.49 -0.41
CA THR A 90 6.04 14.40 -0.75
C THR A 90 7.37 13.79 -0.37
N ARG A 91 8.47 14.31 -0.93
CA ARG A 91 9.82 13.92 -0.54
C ARG A 91 10.02 14.23 0.95
N ALA A 92 10.47 13.24 1.72
CA ALA A 92 10.88 13.45 3.10
C ALA A 92 12.26 14.13 3.12
N PRO A 93 12.41 15.31 3.75
CA PRO A 93 13.73 15.86 4.02
C PRO A 93 14.57 14.91 4.89
N ALA A 94 15.90 15.04 4.84
CA ALA A 94 16.79 14.19 5.63
C ALA A 94 16.44 14.26 7.13
N ASN A 95 16.41 13.10 7.78
CA ASN A 95 16.09 12.94 9.22
C ASN A 95 14.71 13.46 9.64
N THR A 96 13.78 13.64 8.70
CA THR A 96 12.41 14.06 9.02
C THR A 96 11.69 12.97 9.78
N ARG A 97 11.06 13.35 10.90
CA ARG A 97 10.13 12.50 11.63
C ARG A 97 8.72 12.94 11.32
N TYR A 98 7.82 11.98 11.26
CA TYR A 98 6.41 12.27 11.06
C TYR A 98 5.55 11.27 11.82
N HIS A 99 4.31 11.67 12.04
CA HIS A 99 3.27 10.88 12.66
C HIS A 99 1.95 11.21 11.99
N TRP A 100 1.05 10.24 11.90
CA TRP A 100 -0.29 10.43 11.38
C TRP A 100 -1.27 9.63 12.22
N GLU A 101 -2.49 10.13 12.34
CA GLU A 101 -3.55 9.48 13.12
C GLU A 101 -4.91 9.73 12.46
N VAL A 102 -5.83 8.81 12.73
CA VAL A 102 -7.25 8.89 12.36
C VAL A 102 -8.07 8.47 13.57
N GLY A 103 -9.16 9.18 13.86
CA GLY A 103 -10.02 8.84 14.98
C GLY A 103 -11.00 9.93 15.33
N ASP A 104 -11.67 9.82 16.48
CA ASP A 104 -12.54 10.89 16.96
C ASP A 104 -11.73 12.18 17.30
N PRO A 105 -12.38 13.36 17.30
CA PRO A 105 -11.66 14.62 17.56
C PRO A 105 -10.98 14.70 18.94
N ALA A 106 -11.51 14.05 19.98
CA ALA A 106 -10.90 14.08 21.31
C ALA A 106 -9.63 13.20 21.35
N TYR A 107 -9.66 12.05 20.69
CA TYR A 107 -8.49 11.21 20.45
C TYR A 107 -7.38 12.01 19.76
N LEU A 108 -7.69 12.72 18.68
CA LEU A 108 -6.70 13.50 17.92
C LEU A 108 -6.14 14.68 18.72
N ALA A 109 -6.96 15.36 19.52
CA ALA A 109 -6.46 16.40 20.42
C ALA A 109 -5.43 15.84 21.41
N SER A 110 -5.66 14.63 21.93
CA SER A 110 -4.69 13.95 22.79
C SER A 110 -3.38 13.61 22.07
N LYS A 111 -3.46 13.26 20.78
CA LYS A 111 -2.29 12.93 19.95
C LYS A 111 -1.50 14.17 19.58
N GLU A 112 -2.16 15.28 19.32
CA GLU A 112 -1.51 16.57 19.09
C GLU A 112 -0.64 16.99 20.27
N VAL A 113 -1.13 16.84 21.51
CA VAL A 113 -0.31 17.12 22.71
C VAL A 113 0.94 16.24 22.76
N ARG A 114 0.83 14.94 22.42
CA ARG A 114 1.98 14.02 22.42
C ARG A 114 2.96 14.33 21.29
N ALA A 115 2.46 14.61 20.09
CA ALA A 115 3.26 14.99 18.93
C ALA A 115 4.07 16.27 19.21
N ASN A 116 3.43 17.29 19.78
CA ASN A 116 4.08 18.54 20.14
C ASN A 116 5.20 18.33 21.18
N ARG A 117 5.02 17.41 22.15
CA ARG A 117 6.05 17.10 23.17
C ARG A 117 7.32 16.49 22.59
N VAL A 118 7.24 15.84 21.43
CA VAL A 118 8.40 15.25 20.73
C VAL A 118 8.89 16.14 19.57
N GLY A 119 8.39 17.37 19.49
CA GLY A 119 8.82 18.38 18.51
C GLY A 119 8.15 18.26 17.14
N LEU A 120 7.09 17.46 16.98
CA LEU A 120 6.34 17.39 15.73
C LEU A 120 5.25 18.47 15.72
N ARG A 121 5.13 19.21 14.63
CA ARG A 121 4.06 20.20 14.40
C ARG A 121 3.00 19.63 13.46
N ARG A 122 1.73 19.95 13.70
CA ARG A 122 0.64 19.54 12.79
C ARG A 122 0.76 20.30 11.47
N VAL A 123 0.85 19.57 10.35
CA VAL A 123 1.00 20.16 9.00
C VAL A 123 -0.24 19.99 8.13
N ASP A 124 -1.07 18.99 8.42
CA ASP A 124 -2.36 18.79 7.77
C ASP A 124 -3.36 18.18 8.74
N ALA A 125 -4.62 18.58 8.63
CA ALA A 125 -5.71 18.07 9.45
C ALA A 125 -7.05 18.22 8.74
N LYS A 126 -7.91 17.22 8.85
CA LYS A 126 -9.29 17.29 8.37
C LYS A 126 -10.25 16.70 9.38
N VAL A 127 -11.50 17.16 9.35
CA VAL A 127 -12.60 16.61 10.14
C VAL A 127 -13.79 16.41 9.22
N VAL A 128 -14.34 15.21 9.22
CA VAL A 128 -15.53 14.82 8.48
C VAL A 128 -16.65 14.50 9.46
N ARG A 129 -17.84 14.97 9.14
CA ARG A 129 -19.06 14.70 9.91
C ARG A 129 -19.96 13.77 9.10
N ASP A 130 -20.36 12.66 9.71
CA ASP A 130 -21.40 11.81 9.16
C ASP A 130 -22.74 12.52 9.23
N SER A 131 -23.46 12.61 8.11
CA SER A 131 -24.71 13.37 8.02
C SER A 131 -25.88 12.68 8.72
N ALA A 132 -25.88 11.35 8.77
CA ALA A 132 -26.97 10.57 9.36
C ALA A 132 -26.91 10.54 10.89
N THR A 133 -25.72 10.29 11.44
CA THR A 133 -25.50 10.12 12.89
C THR A 133 -24.96 11.37 13.57
N GLY A 134 -24.42 12.33 12.80
CA GLY A 134 -23.74 13.49 13.32
C GLY A 134 -22.36 13.21 13.93
N GLN A 135 -21.90 11.95 13.91
CA GLN A 135 -20.58 11.55 14.39
C GLN A 135 -19.47 12.27 13.61
N LYS A 136 -18.34 12.49 14.26
CA LYS A 136 -17.17 13.13 13.65
C LYS A 136 -15.98 12.19 13.68
N VAL A 137 -15.29 12.12 12.56
CA VAL A 137 -13.94 11.55 12.44
C VAL A 137 -13.00 12.68 12.02
N GLY A 138 -11.79 12.67 12.54
CA GLY A 138 -10.72 13.49 12.01
C GLY A 138 -9.52 12.66 11.60
N CYS A 139 -8.61 13.35 10.92
CA CYS A 139 -7.27 12.88 10.62
C CYS A 139 -6.28 14.00 10.78
N SER A 140 -5.02 13.66 11.02
CA SER A 140 -3.95 14.64 11.12
C SER A 140 -2.60 14.03 10.75
N VAL A 141 -1.72 14.86 10.18
CA VAL A 141 -0.29 14.58 9.98
C VAL A 141 0.52 15.59 10.79
N TRP A 142 1.52 15.11 11.52
CA TRP A 142 2.51 15.91 12.22
C TRP A 142 3.91 15.61 11.70
N VAL A 143 4.77 16.63 11.60
CA VAL A 143 6.12 16.54 11.04
C VAL A 143 7.11 17.37 11.88
N GLY A 144 8.37 16.94 11.99
CA GLY A 144 9.47 17.68 12.63
C GLY A 144 10.72 16.84 12.80
#